data_AF-A0A2K9MER6-F1
#
_entry.id   AF-A0A2K9MER6-F1
#
_cell.length_a   1.000
_cell.length_b   1.000
_cell.length_c   1.000
_cell.angle_alpha   90.00
_cell.angle_beta   90.00
_cell.angle_gamma   90.00
#
_symmetry.space_group_name_H-M   'P 1'
#
loop_
_entity.id
_entity.type
_entity.pdbx_description
1 polymer ?
#
loop_
_entity_poly.entity_id
_entity_poly.type
_entity_poly.pdbx_seq_one_letter_code
_entity_poly.pdbx_strand_id
1 'polypeptide(L)'
;MQDFFIVWAEKLITVFVVVALIAVGGAGLFMMLSNTPEGGFFMGLMAMLFGALYVVIVAGVMFVAFGIYRNTLETNRLLAELLRR
;
A
#
# COMPACT_ATOMS: atom_id res chain seq x y z
N MET A 1 -11.06 -0.59 21.91
CA MET A 1 -11.03 0.43 20.83
C MET A 1 -9.78 0.34 19.97
N GLN A 2 -8.62 0.01 20.53
CA GLN A 2 -7.36 -0.13 19.79
C GLN A 2 -7.42 -1.18 18.66
N ASP A 3 -7.99 -2.37 18.93
CA ASP A 3 -8.12 -3.42 17.91
C ASP A 3 -8.98 -3.01 16.72
N PHE A 4 -10.03 -2.22 16.97
CA PHE A 4 -10.84 -1.62 15.91
C PHE A 4 -9.95 -0.75 15.01
N PHE A 5 -9.21 0.21 15.57
CA PHE A 5 -8.36 1.09 14.78
C PHE A 5 -7.30 0.35 13.98
N ILE A 6 -6.63 -0.65 14.57
CA ILE A 6 -5.60 -1.43 13.90
C ILE A 6 -6.19 -2.19 12.71
N VAL A 7 -7.30 -2.91 12.92
CA VAL A 7 -7.94 -3.70 11.85
C VAL A 7 -8.49 -2.81 10.74
N TRP A 8 -9.09 -1.67 11.09
CA TRP A 8 -9.62 -0.74 10.09
C TRP A 8 -8.54 -0.02 9.32
N ALA A 9 -7.42 0.34 9.97
CA ALA A 9 -6.29 0.94 9.28
C ALA A 9 -5.63 -0.04 8.31
N GLU A 10 -5.46 -1.31 8.69
CA GLU A 10 -4.95 -2.34 7.78
C GLU A 10 -5.86 -2.55 6.56
N LYS A 11 -7.18 -2.59 6.78
CA LYS A 11 -8.17 -2.65 5.70
C LYS A 11 -8.12 -1.40 4.80
N LEU A 12 -7.99 -0.21 5.40
CA LEU A 12 -7.91 1.04 4.65
C LEU A 12 -6.65 1.09 3.78
N ILE A 13 -5.49 0.71 4.31
CA ILE A 13 -4.25 0.60 3.55
C ILE A 13 -4.43 -0.40 2.40
N THR A 14 -5.05 -1.55 2.67
CA THR A 14 -5.33 -2.57 1.64
C THR A 14 -6.20 -1.99 0.52
N VAL A 15 -7.29 -1.30 0.86
CA VAL A 15 -8.17 -0.65 -0.12
C VAL A 15 -7.41 0.39 -0.93
N PHE A 16 -6.58 1.22 -0.28
CA PHE A 16 -5.77 2.23 -0.95
C PHE A 16 -4.80 1.61 -1.96
N VAL A 17 -4.14 0.50 -1.60
CA VAL A 17 -3.24 -0.22 -2.50
C VAL A 17 -3.99 -0.79 -3.70
N VAL A 18 -5.16 -1.39 -3.49
CA VAL A 18 -6.00 -1.90 -4.59
C VAL A 18 -6.40 -0.77 -5.55
N VAL A 19 -6.85 0.37 -5.01
CA VAL A 19 -7.21 1.55 -5.83
C VAL A 19 -5.99 2.07 -6.60
N ALA A 20 -4.82 2.14 -5.96
CA ALA A 20 -3.59 2.57 -6.61
C ALA A 20 -3.17 1.63 -7.75
N LEU A 21 -3.29 0.31 -7.58
CA LEU A 21 -3.03 -0.66 -8.64
C LEU A 21 -4.00 -0.51 -9.82
N ILE A 22 -5.29 -0.29 -9.53
CA ILE A 22 -6.29 -0.03 -10.57
C ILE A 22 -5.95 1.26 -11.32
N ALA A 23 -5.55 2.32 -10.61
CA ALA A 23 -5.16 3.60 -11.21
C ALA A 23 -3.93 3.45 -12.11
N VAL A 24 -2.89 2.75 -11.65
CA VAL A 24 -1.67 2.47 -12.45
C VAL A 24 -2.01 1.62 -13.68
N GLY A 25 -2.82 0.57 -13.51
CA GLY A 25 -3.25 -0.27 -14.61
C GLY A 25 -4.07 0.49 -15.64
N GLY A 26 -5.04 1.30 -15.19
CA GLY A 26 -5.86 2.15 -16.04
C GLY A 26 -5.06 3.21 -16.78
N ALA A 27 -4.14 3.90 -16.09
CA ALA A 27 -3.27 4.91 -16.70
C ALA A 27 -2.34 4.29 -17.75
N GLY A 28 -1.74 3.14 -17.44
CA GLY A 28 -0.91 2.39 -18.37
C GLY A 28 -1.66 1.98 -19.64
N LEU A 29 -2.83 1.36 -19.48
CA LEU A 29 -3.68 0.96 -20.61
C LEU A 29 -4.13 2.17 -21.44
N PHE A 30 -4.51 3.27 -20.79
CA PHE A 30 -4.90 4.49 -21.46
C PHE A 30 -3.75 5.03 -22.33
N MET A 31 -2.53 5.09 -21.81
CA MET A 31 -1.35 5.53 -22.57
C MET A 31 -0.97 4.59 -23.71
N MET A 32 -1.20 3.28 -23.57
CA MET A 32 -0.96 2.32 -24.66
C MET A 32 -1.96 2.49 -25.82
N LEU A 33 -3.21 2.80 -25.49
CA LEU A 33 -4.33 2.86 -26.45
C LEU A 33 -4.58 4.28 -26.98
N SER A 34 -3.94 5.31 -26.42
CA SER A 34 -4.07 6.68 -26.88
C SER A 34 -3.23 6.94 -28.13
N ASN A 35 -3.87 7.47 -29.19
CA ASN A 35 -3.19 7.93 -30.42
C ASN A 35 -2.57 9.34 -30.25
N THR A 36 -2.08 9.65 -29.06
CA THR A 36 -1.43 10.93 -28.76
C THR A 36 0.06 10.88 -29.10
N PRO A 37 0.70 12.00 -29.47
CA PRO A 37 2.15 12.04 -29.74
C PRO A 37 3.00 11.63 -28.53
N GLU A 38 2.48 11.87 -27.32
CA GLU A 38 3.06 11.49 -26.03
C GLU A 38 2.56 10.12 -25.53
N GLY A 39 1.72 9.44 -26.32
CA GLY A 39 1.23 8.10 -26.03
C GLY A 39 2.03 7.04 -26.77
N GLY A 40 1.81 5.78 -26.42
CA GLY A 40 2.41 4.66 -27.13
C GLY A 40 2.57 3.43 -26.26
N PHE A 41 2.57 2.27 -26.90
CA PHE A 41 2.65 0.98 -26.23
C PHE A 41 3.83 0.89 -25.24
N PHE A 42 5.01 1.33 -25.67
CA PHE A 42 6.22 1.31 -24.82
C PHE A 42 6.12 2.26 -23.63
N MET A 43 5.54 3.44 -23.83
CA MET A 43 5.40 4.45 -22.77
C MET A 43 4.40 3.99 -21.71
N GLY A 44 3.27 3.39 -22.14
CA GLY A 44 2.32 2.75 -21.24
C GLY A 44 2.92 1.57 -20.49
N LEU A 45 3.77 0.76 -21.13
CA LEU A 45 4.46 -0.37 -20.46
C LEU A 45 5.42 0.13 -19.37
N MET A 46 6.18 1.18 -19.66
CA MET A 46 7.06 1.82 -18.68
C MET A 46 6.27 2.43 -17.54
N ALA A 47 5.15 3.11 -17.83
CA ALA A 47 4.27 3.67 -16.80
C ALA A 47 3.72 2.58 -15.87
N MET A 48 3.32 1.42 -16.39
CA MET A 48 2.88 0.28 -15.57
C MET A 48 4.02 -0.29 -14.73
N LEU A 49 5.21 -0.45 -15.31
CA LEU A 49 6.36 -1.00 -14.59
C LEU A 49 6.78 -0.11 -13.42
N PHE A 50 7.01 1.17 -13.68
CA PHE A 50 7.43 2.13 -12.65
C PHE A 50 6.31 2.43 -11.66
N GLY A 51 5.06 2.52 -12.14
CA GLY A 51 3.89 2.71 -11.28
C GLY A 51 3.68 1.53 -10.33
N ALA A 52 3.77 0.29 -10.82
CA ALA A 52 3.64 -0.91 -10.00
C ALA A 52 4.78 -1.00 -8.97
N LEU A 53 6.01 -0.73 -9.40
CA LEU A 53 7.16 -0.69 -8.50
C LEU A 53 6.98 0.36 -7.39
N TYR A 54 6.51 1.56 -7.75
CA TYR A 54 6.20 2.62 -6.80
C TYR A 54 5.14 2.17 -5.79
N VAL A 55 4.03 1.58 -6.26
CA VAL A 55 2.97 1.06 -5.38
C VAL A 55 3.51 0.01 -4.43
N VAL A 56 4.33 -0.94 -4.91
CA VAL A 56 4.93 -1.98 -4.06
C VAL A 56 5.80 -1.38 -2.96
N ILE A 57 6.64 -0.41 -3.29
CA ILE A 57 7.53 0.23 -2.31
C ILE A 57 6.71 1.00 -1.27
N VAL A 58 5.77 1.85 -1.72
CA VAL A 58 4.96 2.67 -0.82
C VAL A 58 4.04 1.81 0.04
N ALA A 59 3.36 0.81 -0.55
CA ALA A 59 2.58 -0.16 0.18
C ALA A 59 3.42 -0.91 1.21
N GLY A 60 4.60 -1.41 0.81
CA GLY A 60 5.52 -2.12 1.68
C GLY A 60 5.91 -1.28 2.89
N VAL A 61 6.30 -0.02 2.68
CA VAL A 61 6.65 0.90 3.78
C VAL A 61 5.45 1.14 4.71
N MET A 62 4.25 1.35 4.16
CA MET A 62 3.04 1.55 4.97
C MET A 62 2.74 0.32 5.84
N PHE A 63 2.76 -0.88 5.25
CA PHE A 63 2.51 -2.12 5.99
C PHE A 63 3.59 -2.40 7.04
N VAL A 64 4.87 -2.14 6.73
CA VAL A 64 5.97 -2.29 7.70
C VAL A 64 5.80 -1.33 8.87
N ALA A 65 5.54 -0.05 8.61
CA ALA A 65 5.33 0.94 9.66
C ALA A 65 4.16 0.57 10.57
N PHE A 66 3.04 0.13 9.98
CA PHE A 66 1.87 -0.32 10.75
C PHE A 66 2.16 -1.62 11.54
N GLY A 67 2.92 -2.54 10.96
CA GLY A 67 3.36 -3.76 11.62
C GLY A 67 4.23 -3.46 12.85
N ILE A 68 5.18 -2.53 12.73
CA ILE A 68 6.00 -2.07 13.86
C ILE A 68 5.11 -1.47 14.96
N TYR A 69 4.15 -0.61 14.60
CA TYR A 69 3.22 -0.02 15.56
C TYR A 69 2.45 -1.09 16.35
N ARG A 70 1.90 -2.08 15.64
CA ARG A 70 1.17 -3.20 16.26
C ARG A 70 2.06 -4.02 17.20
N ASN A 71 3.30 -4.31 16.78
CA ASN A 71 4.25 -5.07 17.59
C ASN A 71 4.66 -4.33 18.86
N THR A 72 4.90 -3.02 18.78
CA THR A 72 5.22 -2.18 19.94
C THR A 72 4.08 -2.17 20.95
N LEU A 73 2.84 -2.05 20.48
CA LEU A 73 1.66 -2.09 21.33
C LEU A 73 1.49 -3.43 22.05
N GLU A 74 1.64 -4.54 21.32
CA GLU A 74 1.53 -5.88 21.93
C GLU A 74 2.66 -6.14 22.93
N THR A 75 3.88 -5.70 22.61
CA THR A 75 5.02 -5.78 23.54
C THR A 75 4.74 -5.03 24.84
N ASN A 76 4.19 -3.80 24.74
CA ASN A 76 3.82 -3.02 25.93
C ASN A 76 2.71 -3.71 26.74
N ARG A 77 1.73 -4.34 26.08
CA ARG A 77 0.66 -5.10 26.75
C ARG A 77 1.23 -6.28 27.53
N LEU A 78 2.09 -7.08 26.90
CA LEU A 78 2.73 -8.23 27.52
C LEU A 78 3.64 -7.84 28.68
N LEU A 79 4.40 -6.74 28.55
CA LEU A 79 5.22 -6.19 29.63
C LEU A 79 4.36 -5.76 30.83
N ALA A 80 3.23 -5.09 30.58
CA ALA A 80 2.31 -4.69 31.65
C ALA A 80 1.70 -5.91 32.37
N GLU A 81 1.42 -7.00 31.66
CA GLU A 81 0.94 -8.26 32.25
C GLU A 81 2.02 -8.96 33.09
N LEU A 82 3.28 -8.95 32.63
CA LEU A 82 4.41 -9.52 33.37
C LEU A 82 4.68 -8.76 34.68
N LEU A 83 4.63 -7.42 34.65
CA LEU A 83 4.87 -6.58 35.83
C LEU A 83 3.73 -6.60 36.85
N ARG A 84 2.56 -7.12 36.48
CA ARG A 84 1.41 -7.31 37.38
C ARG A 84 1.43 -8.65 38.12
N ARG A 85 2.38 -9.53 37.80
CA ARG A 85 2.64 -10.78 38.54
C ARG A 85 3.70 -10.55 39.60
#